data_AF-A0A974BW67-F1
#
_entry.id   AF-A0A974BW67-F1
#
_cell.length_a   1.000
_cell.length_b   1.000
_cell.length_c   1.000
_cell.angle_alpha   90.00
_cell.angle_beta   90.00
_cell.angle_gamma   90.00
#
_symmetry.space_group_name_H-M   'P 1'
#
loop_
_entity.id
_entity.type
_entity.pdbx_description
1 polymer ?
#
loop_
_entity_poly.entity_id
_entity_poly.type
_entity_poly.pdbx_seq_one_letter_code
_entity_poly.pdbx_strand_id
1 'polypeptide(L)'
;MEKKPLLGIFSRDNQTNYQWLIDLAHPAVPDIRPMHIANDEDFREEVHKCTVAILYHTVTKERINITNVMDSLYDDELQYLYKVLGKKNVIVVIDDLEDSSSAEKDRILKAQPRIGHLARDVFLFSTLEKERIPLCNQQKNVTLDPKVAQLIRIIKDHQRRKCDVSGISHNYDFTSAERGFPSTHLATVSNCFIRKRGG
;
A
#
# COMPACT_ATOMS: atom_id res chain seq x y z
N MET A 1 -0.19 8.75 -18.45
CA MET A 1 -0.28 7.28 -18.35
C MET A 1 -0.62 6.92 -16.92
N GLU A 2 -1.79 6.34 -16.69
CA GLU A 2 -2.15 5.82 -15.38
C GLU A 2 -1.41 4.51 -15.14
N LYS A 3 -0.69 4.42 -14.02
CA LYS A 3 0.00 3.19 -13.63
C LYS A 3 -1.04 2.18 -13.19
N LYS A 4 -0.96 0.96 -13.75
CA LYS A 4 -1.69 -0.18 -13.20
C LYS A 4 -1.33 -0.30 -11.71
N PRO A 5 -2.29 -0.60 -10.84
CA PRO A 5 -1.99 -0.69 -9.44
C PRO A 5 -1.02 -1.83 -9.17
N LEU A 6 0.16 -1.49 -8.66
CA LEU A 6 1.26 -2.41 -8.40
C LEU A 6 1.64 -2.27 -6.93
N LEU A 7 1.61 -3.39 -6.21
CA LEU A 7 2.08 -3.48 -4.83
C LEU A 7 3.55 -3.90 -4.81
N GLY A 8 4.44 -2.97 -4.46
CA GLY A 8 5.84 -3.29 -4.20
C GLY A 8 6.03 -3.77 -2.76
N ILE A 9 6.72 -4.89 -2.57
CA ILE A 9 7.17 -5.34 -1.24
C ILE A 9 8.70 -5.22 -1.24
N PHE A 10 9.21 -4.25 -0.49
CA PHE A 10 10.63 -3.92 -0.43
C PHE A 10 11.22 -4.47 0.87
N SER A 11 12.29 -5.24 0.78
CA SER A 11 12.94 -5.86 1.93
C SER A 11 14.44 -6.03 1.71
N ARG A 12 15.23 -6.01 2.78
CA ARG A 12 16.64 -6.47 2.74
C ARG A 12 16.75 -7.97 3.08
N ASP A 13 15.65 -8.60 3.47
CA ASP A 13 15.58 -10.05 3.69
C ASP A 13 15.31 -10.81 2.39
N ASN A 14 15.48 -12.14 2.47
CA ASN A 14 15.10 -13.04 1.39
C ASN A 14 13.57 -13.12 1.26
N GLN A 15 13.07 -13.20 0.03
CA GLN A 15 11.65 -13.36 -0.28
C GLN A 15 10.99 -14.52 0.48
N THR A 16 11.72 -15.62 0.71
CA THR A 16 11.20 -16.77 1.46
C THR A 16 10.68 -16.39 2.85
N ASN A 17 11.24 -15.35 3.48
CA ASN A 17 10.85 -14.92 4.83
C ASN A 17 9.46 -14.26 4.84
N TYR A 18 9.04 -13.68 3.72
CA TYR A 18 7.77 -12.95 3.59
C TYR A 18 6.86 -13.52 2.50
N GLN A 19 7.08 -14.76 2.07
CA GLN A 19 6.22 -15.43 1.09
C GLN A 19 4.76 -15.49 1.58
N TRP A 20 4.57 -15.71 2.88
CA TRP A 20 3.26 -15.69 3.53
C TRP A 20 2.48 -14.38 3.28
N LEU A 21 3.17 -13.24 3.24
CA LEU A 21 2.57 -11.94 3.01
C LEU A 21 2.16 -11.77 1.54
N ILE A 22 2.95 -12.30 0.61
CA ILE A 22 2.63 -12.33 -0.81
C ILE A 22 1.36 -13.15 -1.04
N ASP A 23 1.32 -14.39 -0.52
CA ASP A 23 0.20 -15.31 -0.69
C ASP A 23 -1.09 -14.73 -0.09
N LEU A 24 -0.95 -14.02 1.04
CA LEU A 24 -2.04 -13.34 1.72
C LEU A 24 -2.58 -12.13 0.94
N ALA A 25 -1.70 -11.33 0.33
CA ALA A 25 -2.08 -10.13 -0.40
C ALA A 25 -2.55 -10.42 -1.84
N HIS A 26 -2.13 -11.54 -2.43
CA HIS A 26 -2.41 -11.89 -3.82
C HIS A 26 -3.91 -11.88 -4.21
N PRO A 27 -4.85 -12.38 -3.38
CA PRO A 27 -6.28 -12.30 -3.67
C PRO A 27 -6.83 -10.86 -3.71
N ALA A 28 -6.14 -9.91 -3.09
CA ALA A 28 -6.55 -8.50 -3.02
C ALA A 28 -5.87 -7.64 -4.10
N VAL A 29 -4.61 -7.94 -4.42
CA VAL A 29 -3.83 -7.30 -5.48
C VAL A 29 -3.06 -8.39 -6.21
N PRO A 30 -3.45 -8.72 -7.46
CA PRO A 30 -2.78 -9.78 -8.20
C PRO A 30 -1.37 -9.38 -8.66
N ASP A 31 -1.14 -8.07 -8.86
CA ASP A 31 0.16 -7.54 -9.31
C ASP A 31 1.01 -7.11 -8.10
N ILE A 32 1.76 -8.08 -7.57
CA ILE A 32 2.69 -7.93 -6.44
C ILE A 32 4.11 -8.11 -6.96
N ARG A 33 4.99 -7.16 -6.64
CA ARG A 33 6.40 -7.23 -6.97
C ARG A 33 7.24 -7.26 -5.69
N PRO A 34 7.76 -8.43 -5.28
CA PRO A 34 8.80 -8.50 -4.26
C PRO A 34 10.11 -7.92 -4.81
N MET A 35 10.80 -7.13 -4.01
CA MET A 35 12.05 -6.46 -4.37
C MET A 35 13.05 -6.54 -3.22
N HIS A 36 14.23 -7.09 -3.51
CA HIS A 36 15.33 -7.12 -2.56
C HIS A 36 16.14 -5.82 -2.66
N ILE A 37 16.29 -5.10 -1.56
CA ILE A 37 17.02 -3.84 -1.49
C ILE A 37 18.51 -4.16 -1.30
N ALA A 38 19.22 -4.34 -2.42
CA ALA A 38 20.68 -4.52 -2.41
C ALA A 38 21.42 -3.26 -2.88
N ASN A 39 20.80 -2.45 -3.75
CA ASN A 39 21.35 -1.22 -4.28
C ASN A 39 20.27 -0.13 -4.39
N ASP A 40 20.72 1.12 -4.47
CA ASP A 40 19.82 2.29 -4.50
C ASP A 40 19.15 2.50 -5.85
N GLU A 41 19.85 2.24 -6.96
CA GLU A 41 19.36 2.56 -8.31
C GLU A 41 18.17 1.68 -8.69
N ASP A 42 18.31 0.36 -8.57
CA ASP A 42 17.23 -0.59 -8.87
C ASP A 42 16.06 -0.37 -7.92
N PHE A 43 16.35 -0.11 -6.64
CA PHE A 43 15.32 0.23 -5.65
C PHE A 43 14.48 1.44 -6.12
N ARG A 44 15.13 2.54 -6.51
CA ARG A 44 14.44 3.77 -6.92
C ARG A 44 13.62 3.56 -8.19
N GLU A 45 14.14 2.84 -9.17
CA GLU A 45 13.41 2.52 -10.39
C GLU A 45 12.14 1.70 -10.10
N GLU A 46 12.24 0.71 -9.22
CA GLU A 46 11.13 -0.14 -8.86
C GLU A 46 10.07 0.60 -8.05
N VAL A 47 10.47 1.49 -7.14
CA VAL A 47 9.55 2.38 -6.42
C VAL A 47 8.74 3.24 -7.39
N HIS A 48 9.36 3.72 -8.47
CA HIS A 48 8.64 4.49 -9.50
C HIS A 48 7.62 3.66 -10.27
N LYS A 49 7.74 2.34 -10.33
CA LYS A 49 6.75 1.48 -11.01
C LYS A 49 5.53 1.22 -10.11
N CYS A 50 5.70 1.29 -8.80
CA CYS A 50 4.68 0.98 -7.81
C CYS A 50 3.64 2.08 -7.60
N THR A 51 2.47 1.70 -7.09
CA THR A 51 1.44 2.65 -6.63
C THR A 51 1.25 2.62 -5.11
N VAL A 52 1.52 1.46 -4.50
CA VAL A 52 1.55 1.24 -3.05
C VAL A 52 2.78 0.41 -2.72
N ALA A 53 3.39 0.67 -1.57
CA ALA A 53 4.57 -0.04 -1.10
C ALA A 53 4.40 -0.55 0.32
N ILE A 54 4.92 -1.76 0.55
CA ILE A 54 5.18 -2.30 1.86
C ILE A 54 6.70 -2.34 2.03
N LEU A 55 7.20 -1.69 3.09
CA LEU A 55 8.56 -1.92 3.57
C LEU A 55 8.50 -3.04 4.61
N TYR A 56 9.15 -4.16 4.33
CA TYR A 56 9.16 -5.34 5.17
C TYR A 56 10.51 -5.49 5.87
N HIS A 57 10.48 -5.83 7.16
CA HIS A 57 11.67 -6.10 7.94
C HIS A 57 11.43 -7.26 8.91
N THR A 58 12.29 -8.28 8.88
CA THR A 58 12.34 -9.31 9.92
C THR A 58 13.29 -8.86 11.03
N VAL A 59 12.83 -8.93 12.29
CA VAL A 59 13.67 -8.63 13.45
C VAL A 59 14.66 -9.77 13.65
N THR A 60 15.94 -9.48 13.49
CA THR A 60 17.02 -10.44 13.80
C THR A 60 17.74 -10.00 15.07
N LYS A 61 17.83 -10.90 16.05
CA LYS A 61 18.58 -10.69 17.31
C LYS A 61 18.12 -9.45 18.11
N GLU A 62 16.81 -9.32 18.32
CA GLU A 62 16.16 -8.32 19.20
C GLU A 62 16.26 -6.84 18.76
N ARG A 63 16.93 -6.51 17.65
CA ARG A 63 17.10 -5.12 17.21
C ARG A 63 16.13 -4.75 16.12
N ILE A 64 15.26 -3.78 16.42
CA ILE A 64 14.33 -3.17 15.47
C ILE A 64 14.99 -1.88 14.96
N ASN A 65 16.06 -1.97 14.17
CA ASN A 65 16.81 -0.81 13.71
C ASN A 65 16.36 -0.34 12.31
N ILE A 66 15.10 0.10 12.21
CA ILE A 66 14.53 0.49 10.92
C ILE A 66 14.92 1.93 10.56
N THR A 67 14.68 2.88 11.46
CA THR A 67 14.96 4.32 11.29
C THR A 67 15.42 4.95 12.61
N ASN A 68 15.98 6.17 12.57
CA ASN A 68 16.25 6.99 13.76
C ASN A 68 17.17 6.39 14.85
N VAL A 69 17.91 5.35 14.51
CA VAL A 69 18.90 4.72 15.39
C VAL A 69 20.24 4.66 14.67
N MET A 70 21.35 4.58 15.40
CA MET A 70 22.64 4.34 14.75
C MET A 70 22.58 3.02 13.96
N ASP A 71 23.12 3.04 12.75
CA ASP A 71 23.05 1.94 11.78
C ASP A 71 21.62 1.56 11.34
N SER A 72 20.71 2.54 11.30
CA SER A 72 19.36 2.34 10.76
C SER A 72 19.43 1.84 9.32
N LEU A 73 18.68 0.78 9.03
CA LEU A 73 18.73 0.11 7.74
C LEU A 73 17.92 0.79 6.65
N TYR A 74 16.92 1.62 6.98
CA TYR A 74 15.92 2.09 6.02
C TYR A 74 15.63 3.59 6.07
N ASP A 75 16.50 4.39 6.69
CA ASP A 75 16.28 5.83 6.84
C ASP A 75 16.11 6.55 5.49
N ASP A 76 16.86 6.12 4.47
CA ASP A 76 16.82 6.70 3.13
C ASP A 76 15.71 6.07 2.27
N GLU A 77 15.53 4.75 2.36
CA GLU A 77 14.52 4.02 1.60
C GLU A 77 13.12 4.41 2.03
N LEU A 78 12.84 4.52 3.33
CA LEU A 78 11.53 4.94 3.82
C LEU A 78 11.24 6.39 3.45
N GLN A 79 12.26 7.26 3.49
CA GLN A 79 12.15 8.64 3.04
C GLN A 79 11.84 8.74 1.54
N TYR A 80 12.48 7.88 0.74
CA TYR A 80 12.27 7.83 -0.70
C TYR A 80 10.87 7.31 -1.04
N LEU A 81 10.42 6.24 -0.40
CA LEU A 81 9.06 5.71 -0.53
C LEU A 81 8.02 6.78 -0.23
N TYR A 82 8.18 7.51 0.89
CA TYR A 82 7.31 8.62 1.24
C TYR A 82 7.33 9.73 0.17
N LYS A 83 8.51 10.10 -0.34
CA LYS A 83 8.65 11.16 -1.34
C LYS A 83 7.95 10.81 -2.66
N VAL A 84 8.05 9.57 -3.12
CA VAL A 84 7.50 9.14 -4.41
C VAL A 84 6.03 8.75 -4.33
N LEU A 85 5.64 8.00 -3.30
CA LEU A 85 4.29 7.41 -3.18
C LEU A 85 3.38 8.22 -2.26
N GLY A 86 3.96 9.01 -1.34
CA GLY A 86 3.23 9.74 -0.31
C GLY A 86 2.84 8.85 0.87
N LYS A 87 2.70 9.47 2.05
CA LYS A 87 2.38 8.78 3.32
C LYS A 87 1.27 7.75 3.21
N LYS A 88 0.16 8.08 2.53
CA LYS A 88 -1.05 7.24 2.44
C LYS A 88 -0.84 5.90 1.73
N ASN A 89 0.28 5.72 1.03
CA ASN A 89 0.57 4.59 0.16
C ASN A 89 1.82 3.81 0.59
N VAL A 90 2.39 4.16 1.74
CA VAL A 90 3.54 3.47 2.34
C VAL A 90 3.08 2.77 3.60
N ILE A 91 3.36 1.48 3.72
CA ILE A 91 3.04 0.65 4.88
C ILE A 91 4.34 0.02 5.37
N VAL A 92 4.53 -0.07 6.68
CA VAL A 92 5.67 -0.79 7.26
C VAL A 92 5.17 -2.06 7.93
N VAL A 93 5.83 -3.17 7.65
CA VAL A 93 5.57 -4.48 8.26
C VAL A 93 6.84 -4.92 8.98
N ILE A 94 6.71 -5.20 10.27
CA ILE A 94 7.79 -5.71 11.12
C ILE A 94 7.40 -7.13 11.55
N ASP A 95 8.21 -8.11 11.17
CA ASP A 95 7.98 -9.54 11.43
C ASP A 95 8.95 -10.12 12.45
N ASP A 96 8.62 -11.32 12.94
CA ASP A 96 9.36 -12.11 13.94
C ASP A 96 9.61 -11.38 15.26
N LEU A 97 8.59 -10.66 15.73
CA LEU A 97 8.58 -10.06 17.05
C LEU A 97 8.14 -11.06 18.12
N GLU A 98 8.68 -10.93 19.33
CA GLU A 98 8.14 -11.65 20.50
C GLU A 98 6.83 -11.01 20.98
N ASP A 99 6.78 -9.68 21.00
CA ASP A 99 5.60 -8.89 21.35
C ASP A 99 5.14 -8.08 20.13
N SER A 100 3.92 -8.35 19.67
CA SER A 100 3.27 -7.63 18.56
C SER A 100 2.06 -6.80 19.02
N SER A 101 1.99 -6.49 20.32
CA SER A 101 0.92 -5.72 20.95
C SER A 101 0.89 -4.26 20.48
N SER A 102 -0.23 -3.59 20.73
CA SER A 102 -0.34 -2.15 20.48
C SER A 102 0.62 -1.33 21.35
N ALA A 103 0.91 -1.79 22.58
CA ALA A 103 1.87 -1.14 23.46
C ALA A 103 3.28 -1.17 22.86
N GLU A 104 3.67 -2.30 22.27
CA GLU A 104 4.96 -2.42 21.59
C GLU A 104 5.02 -1.56 20.32
N LYS A 105 3.92 -1.52 19.54
CA LYS A 105 3.81 -0.59 18.41
C LYS A 105 3.99 0.86 18.83
N ASP A 106 3.36 1.28 19.91
CA ASP A 106 3.50 2.65 20.43
C ASP A 106 4.92 2.92 20.94
N ARG A 107 5.57 1.92 21.54
CA ARG A 107 6.98 2.00 21.96
C ARG A 107 7.90 2.23 20.75
N ILE A 108 7.74 1.44 19.68
CA ILE A 108 8.51 1.58 18.45
C ILE A 108 8.28 2.94 17.81
N LEU A 109 7.02 3.39 17.69
CA LEU A 109 6.69 4.69 17.11
C LEU A 109 7.23 5.87 17.94
N LYS A 110 7.33 5.73 19.26
CA LYS A 110 7.99 6.73 20.12
C LYS A 110 9.51 6.76 19.94
N ALA A 111 10.13 5.58 19.83
CA ALA A 111 11.57 5.46 19.62
C ALA A 111 12.01 5.87 18.21
N GLN A 112 11.17 5.59 17.21
CA GLN A 112 11.45 5.78 15.78
C GLN A 112 10.32 6.59 15.11
N PRO A 113 10.18 7.89 15.45
CA PRO A 113 9.05 8.71 15.03
C PRO A 113 8.96 8.90 13.51
N ARG A 114 10.07 8.76 12.75
CA ARG A 114 10.03 8.85 11.29
C ARG A 114 9.11 7.80 10.68
N ILE A 115 9.00 6.61 11.28
CA ILE A 115 8.08 5.58 10.79
C ILE A 115 6.63 6.12 10.77
N GLY A 116 6.17 6.70 11.88
CA GLY A 116 4.82 7.26 11.98
C GLY A 116 4.60 8.51 11.12
N HIS A 117 5.66 9.23 10.76
CA HIS A 117 5.59 10.40 9.89
C HIS A 117 5.56 10.03 8.40
N LEU A 118 6.35 9.04 8.00
CA LEU A 118 6.60 8.67 6.60
C LEU A 118 5.66 7.57 6.10
N ALA A 119 5.17 6.70 6.97
CA ALA A 119 4.24 5.62 6.63
C ALA A 119 2.81 5.93 7.07
N ARG A 120 1.85 5.31 6.39
CA ARG A 120 0.42 5.35 6.76
C ARG A 120 0.16 4.59 8.05
N ASP A 121 0.74 3.40 8.15
CA ASP A 121 0.50 2.48 9.26
C ASP A 121 1.69 1.52 9.42
N VAL A 122 1.78 0.92 10.60
CA VAL A 122 2.79 -0.07 10.97
C VAL A 122 2.07 -1.31 11.48
N PHE A 123 2.41 -2.46 10.92
CA PHE A 123 1.90 -3.76 11.35
C PHE A 123 3.03 -4.57 11.97
N LEU A 124 2.77 -5.07 13.18
CA LEU A 124 3.67 -5.95 13.91
C LEU A 124 3.11 -7.37 13.88
N PHE A 125 3.93 -8.33 13.48
CA PHE A 125 3.61 -9.74 13.50
C PHE A 125 4.62 -10.49 14.36
N SER A 126 4.09 -11.30 15.27
CA SER A 126 4.89 -12.25 16.02
C SER A 126 5.03 -13.57 15.27
N THR A 127 6.08 -14.32 15.58
CA THR A 127 6.32 -15.64 14.99
C THR A 127 5.11 -16.57 15.23
N LEU A 128 4.49 -16.50 16.42
CA LEU A 128 3.29 -17.27 16.76
C LEU A 128 2.05 -16.86 15.94
N GLU A 129 1.90 -15.58 15.61
CA GLU A 129 0.81 -15.12 14.74
C GLU A 129 1.02 -15.62 13.32
N LYS A 130 2.27 -15.59 12.80
CA LYS A 130 2.61 -16.07 11.46
C LYS A 130 2.27 -17.54 11.26
N GLU A 131 2.55 -18.39 12.25
CA GLU A 131 2.21 -19.83 12.22
C GLU A 131 0.70 -20.09 12.18
N ARG A 132 -0.12 -19.14 12.67
CA ARG A 132 -1.58 -19.25 12.68
C ARG A 132 -2.23 -18.70 11.41
N ILE A 133 -1.48 -18.02 10.54
CA ILE A 133 -2.01 -17.53 9.26
C ILE A 133 -2.13 -18.74 8.32
N PRO A 134 -3.35 -19.13 7.90
CA PRO A 134 -3.52 -20.26 7.01
C PRO A 134 -2.91 -19.94 5.64
N LEU A 135 -1.83 -20.63 5.29
CA LEU A 135 -1.21 -20.62 3.97
C LEU A 135 -2.09 -21.43 2.98
N CYS A 136 -3.20 -20.82 2.58
CA CYS A 136 -4.12 -21.18 1.49
C CYS A 136 -4.83 -22.57 1.47
N ASN A 137 -6.10 -22.53 1.05
CA ASN A 137 -7.01 -23.59 0.57
C ASN A 137 -7.77 -24.54 1.52
N GLN A 138 -7.56 -24.55 2.83
CA GLN A 138 -8.49 -25.26 3.73
C GLN A 138 -8.90 -24.39 4.92
N GLN A 139 -9.95 -23.61 4.74
CA GLN A 139 -11.08 -23.48 5.67
C GLN A 139 -11.93 -22.27 5.25
N LYS A 140 -13.14 -22.55 4.77
CA LYS A 140 -14.14 -21.54 4.36
C LYS A 140 -14.68 -20.68 5.53
N ASN A 141 -14.09 -20.75 6.73
CA ASN A 141 -14.52 -20.05 7.95
C ASN A 141 -13.35 -19.74 8.90
N VAL A 142 -12.17 -19.34 8.41
CA VAL A 142 -11.14 -18.79 9.32
C VAL A 142 -11.38 -17.29 9.47
N THR A 143 -11.60 -16.86 10.71
CA THR A 143 -11.54 -15.44 11.07
C THR A 143 -10.13 -14.95 10.77
N LEU A 144 -9.99 -14.20 9.68
CA LEU A 144 -8.74 -13.54 9.33
C LEU A 144 -8.31 -12.67 10.51
N ASP A 145 -7.04 -12.78 10.91
CA ASP A 145 -6.51 -11.96 11.99
C ASP A 145 -6.86 -10.48 11.76
N PRO A 146 -7.35 -9.73 12.76
CA PRO A 146 -7.77 -8.35 12.59
C PRO A 146 -6.70 -7.44 11.96
N LYS A 147 -5.40 -7.65 12.28
CA LYS A 147 -4.28 -6.90 11.68
C LYS A 147 -4.18 -7.17 10.20
N VAL A 148 -4.28 -8.45 9.83
CA VAL A 148 -4.25 -8.90 8.45
C VAL A 148 -5.45 -8.35 7.67
N ALA A 149 -6.65 -8.43 8.24
CA ALA A 149 -7.85 -7.86 7.62
C ALA A 149 -7.71 -6.35 7.38
N GLN A 150 -7.13 -5.63 8.35
CA GLN A 150 -6.85 -4.20 8.22
C GLN A 150 -5.82 -3.91 7.12
N LEU A 151 -4.72 -4.65 7.06
CA LEU A 151 -3.69 -4.52 6.02
C LEU A 151 -4.30 -4.71 4.62
N ILE A 152 -5.04 -5.80 4.42
CA ILE A 152 -5.70 -6.09 3.14
C ILE A 152 -6.73 -5.01 2.78
N ARG A 153 -7.49 -4.51 3.76
CA ARG A 153 -8.43 -3.41 3.54
C ARG A 153 -7.72 -2.15 3.08
N ILE A 154 -6.61 -1.77 3.72
CA ILE A 154 -5.82 -0.59 3.33
C ILE A 154 -5.35 -0.71 1.88
N ILE A 155 -4.85 -1.89 1.50
CA ILE A 155 -4.40 -2.18 0.14
C ILE A 155 -5.58 -2.08 -0.84
N LYS A 156 -6.72 -2.72 -0.56
CA LYS A 156 -7.93 -2.67 -1.41
C LYS A 156 -8.50 -1.24 -1.55
N ASP A 157 -8.50 -0.45 -0.49
CA ASP A 157 -8.99 0.93 -0.53
C ASP A 157 -8.12 1.80 -1.44
N HIS A 158 -6.81 1.55 -1.51
CA HIS A 158 -5.93 2.23 -2.46
C HIS A 158 -6.30 1.90 -3.91
N GLN A 159 -6.58 0.62 -4.19
CA GLN A 159 -7.00 0.14 -5.51
C GLN A 159 -8.27 0.86 -6.00
N ARG A 160 -9.29 0.92 -5.14
CA ARG A 160 -10.58 1.54 -5.47
C ARG A 160 -10.43 3.03 -5.82
N ARG A 161 -9.69 3.78 -5.00
CA ARG A 161 -9.46 5.22 -5.22
C ARG A 161 -8.73 5.51 -6.53
N LYS A 162 -7.89 4.59 -7.01
CA LYS A 162 -7.22 4.72 -8.31
C LYS A 162 -8.18 4.46 -9.47
N CYS A 163 -9.03 3.43 -9.37
CA CYS A 163 -10.04 3.14 -10.39
C CYS A 163 -11.09 4.27 -10.51
N ASP A 164 -11.51 4.88 -9.40
CA ASP A 164 -12.51 5.96 -9.43
C ASP A 164 -11.99 7.24 -10.10
N VAL A 165 -10.69 7.51 -10.01
CA VAL A 165 -10.05 8.66 -10.70
C VAL A 165 -9.91 8.39 -12.20
N SER A 166 -9.63 7.15 -12.60
CA SER A 166 -9.58 6.74 -14.02
C SER A 166 -10.94 6.74 -14.73
N GLY A 167 -12.04 6.68 -13.97
CA GLY A 167 -13.41 6.72 -14.50
C GLY A 167 -13.93 8.12 -14.86
N ILE A 168 -13.17 9.17 -14.53
CA ILE A 168 -13.49 10.57 -14.86
C ILE A 168 -12.44 11.08 -15.86
N SER A 169 -12.27 10.38 -16.98
CA SER A 169 -11.56 10.92 -18.14
C SER A 169 -12.56 11.13 -19.28
N HIS A 170 -13.05 12.35 -19.36
CA HIS A 170 -13.58 13.06 -20.53
C HIS A 170 -13.88 12.23 -21.80
N ASN A 171 -15.17 11.97 -22.04
CA ASN A 171 -15.69 11.96 -23.41
C ASN A 171 -15.66 13.40 -23.93
N TYR A 172 -14.61 13.75 -24.65
CA TYR A 172 -14.70 14.77 -25.70
C TYR A 172 -14.38 14.08 -27.02
N ASP A 173 -15.40 13.47 -27.61
CA ASP A 173 -15.43 13.26 -29.06
C ASP A 173 -15.54 14.64 -29.71
N PHE A 174 -14.54 15.03 -30.49
CA PHE A 174 -14.68 16.11 -31.45
C PHE A 174 -14.17 15.64 -32.80
N THR A 175 -15.10 15.15 -33.61
CA THR A 175 -14.95 14.97 -35.05
C THR A 175 -15.05 16.34 -35.74
N SER A 176 -14.07 16.55 -36.63
CA SER A 176 -13.81 17.58 -37.63
C SER A 176 -14.87 18.63 -38.02
N ALA A 177 -14.36 19.87 -38.14
CA ALA A 177 -14.67 20.90 -39.14
C ALA A 177 -16.11 21.45 -39.27
N GLU A 178 -16.31 22.73 -38.94
CA GLU A 178 -16.57 23.83 -39.89
C GLU A 178 -16.76 25.18 -39.14
N ARG A 179 -16.75 26.27 -39.90
CA ARG A 179 -16.49 27.68 -39.57
C ARG A 179 -17.59 28.37 -38.73
N GLY A 180 -17.21 29.36 -37.89
CA GLY A 180 -18.08 30.49 -37.50
C GLY A 180 -18.09 30.91 -36.01
N PHE A 181 -17.54 32.10 -35.70
CA PHE A 181 -17.64 32.84 -34.41
C PHE A 181 -19.01 33.58 -34.27
N PRO A 182 -19.33 34.31 -33.17
CA PRO A 182 -19.86 33.81 -31.87
C PRO A 182 -21.15 34.56 -31.41
N SER A 183 -21.94 34.04 -30.46
CA SER A 183 -22.74 34.91 -29.56
C SER A 183 -23.37 34.23 -28.33
N THR A 184 -23.14 34.86 -27.17
CA THR A 184 -23.99 35.00 -25.96
C THR A 184 -24.49 33.78 -25.16
N HIS A 185 -23.82 33.59 -24.01
CA HIS A 185 -24.32 33.43 -22.63
C HIS A 185 -25.62 32.66 -22.31
N LEU A 186 -25.38 31.48 -21.70
CA LEU A 186 -25.96 30.90 -20.47
C LEU A 186 -27.49 30.78 -20.33
N ALA A 187 -27.95 29.52 -20.48
CA ALA A 187 -29.15 29.03 -19.83
C ALA A 187 -28.85 27.75 -19.02
N THR A 188 -29.50 27.69 -17.85
CA THR A 188 -30.10 26.49 -17.23
C THR A 188 -29.40 25.88 -16.01
N VAL A 189 -30.06 26.13 -14.88
CA VAL A 189 -30.08 25.37 -13.62
C VAL A 189 -30.99 24.14 -13.81
N SER A 190 -30.71 23.05 -13.08
CA SER A 190 -31.55 21.85 -12.80
C SER A 190 -31.03 20.58 -13.48
N ASN A 191 -31.08 19.38 -12.90
CA ASN A 191 -31.64 18.93 -11.64
C ASN A 191 -30.97 17.59 -11.26
N CYS A 192 -30.78 17.36 -9.97
CA CYS A 192 -30.39 16.06 -9.43
C CYS A 192 -31.65 15.21 -9.24
N PHE A 193 -31.81 14.13 -10.01
CA PHE A 193 -32.79 13.09 -9.69
C PHE A 193 -32.52 11.80 -10.47
N ILE A 194 -32.13 10.70 -9.80
CA ILE A 194 -32.57 9.34 -10.16
C ILE A 194 -32.70 8.47 -8.89
N ARG A 195 -33.95 8.16 -8.57
CA ARG A 195 -34.42 7.01 -7.77
C ARG A 195 -33.97 5.69 -8.42
N LYS A 196 -33.58 4.70 -7.61
CA LYS A 196 -33.71 3.28 -7.99
C LYS A 196 -34.69 2.55 -7.06
N ARG A 197 -35.76 2.02 -7.66
CA ARG A 197 -36.56 0.89 -7.19
C ARG A 197 -36.69 -0.07 -8.38
N GLY A 198 -36.75 -1.37 -8.08
CA GLY A 198 -37.49 -2.34 -8.87
C GLY A 198 -36.63 -3.35 -9.63
N GLY A 199 -36.81 -4.61 -9.26
CA GLY A 199 -36.20 -5.82 -9.79
C GLY A 199 -36.38 -6.91 -8.75
#